data_AF-A0AAP3Z1B0-F1
#
_entry.id   AF-A0AAP3Z1B0-F1
#
_cell.length_a   1.000
_cell.length_b   1.000
_cell.length_c   1.000
_cell.angle_alpha   90.00
_cell.angle_beta   90.00
_cell.angle_gamma   90.00
#
_symmetry.space_group_name_H-M   'P 1'
#
loop_
_entity.id
_entity.type
_entity.pdbx_description
1 polymer ?
#
loop_
_entity_poly.entity_id
_entity_poly.type
_entity_poly.pdbx_seq_one_letter_code
_entity_poly.pdbx_strand_id
1 'polypeptide(L)'
;MKKTFLALGAFLSLGIGGLFHATNASADSSTPIYRLYNPNTGEHFYTGNSYEEKSLSANGWVYEGIGWQAATSGTSVYRVYNPNAKGGDHYYTMSKYEAQTLVNSGWKWDNNGKAAFFSGGKINLYVAYNPNAQSGSHNYTTSNFEQSSLLKGGWKYGAVAWKVQGEGHTITPPPVGRTVYVAGKDSKVYWYSREALIAYGNKIGNPVNQSQIFTMTESQAISSGRHHSLKE
;
A
#
# COMPACT_ATOMS: atom_id res chain seq x y z
N MET A 1 22.66 -9.53 18.41
CA MET A 1 21.81 -10.16 17.38
C MET A 1 21.80 -9.27 16.15
N LYS A 2 22.32 -9.76 15.01
CA LYS A 2 22.45 -8.97 13.78
C LYS A 2 21.04 -8.76 13.20
N LYS A 3 20.62 -7.51 13.02
CA LYS A 3 19.37 -7.15 12.33
C LYS A 3 19.57 -7.40 10.85
N THR A 4 19.28 -8.60 10.37
CA THR A 4 19.18 -8.89 8.95
C THR A 4 17.85 -8.34 8.46
N PHE A 5 17.86 -7.10 7.97
CA PHE A 5 16.83 -6.65 7.05
C PHE A 5 17.00 -7.48 5.78
N LEU A 6 16.16 -8.49 5.59
CA LEU A 6 15.99 -9.05 4.25
C LEU A 6 15.36 -7.93 3.43
N ALA A 7 16.18 -7.19 2.69
CA ALA A 7 15.73 -6.52 1.50
C ALA A 7 15.24 -7.63 0.57
N LEU A 8 13.94 -7.92 0.60
CA LEU A 8 13.30 -8.67 -0.47
C LEU A 8 13.34 -7.75 -1.68
N GLY A 9 14.45 -7.83 -2.41
CA GLY A 9 14.47 -7.36 -3.78
C GLY A 9 13.32 -8.06 -4.48
N ALA A 10 12.39 -7.26 -5.03
CA ALA A 10 11.41 -7.75 -5.97
C ALA A 10 12.18 -8.56 -7.01
N PHE A 11 12.01 -9.88 -7.01
CA PHE A 11 12.58 -10.71 -8.05
C PHE A 11 11.89 -10.28 -9.33
N LEU A 12 12.67 -9.58 -10.16
CA LEU A 12 12.31 -9.31 -11.55
C LEU A 12 11.75 -10.61 -12.11
N SER A 13 10.47 -10.61 -12.47
CA SER A 13 9.89 -11.68 -13.25
C SER A 13 10.63 -11.69 -14.59
N LEU A 14 11.68 -12.51 -14.69
CA LEU A 14 12.23 -12.95 -15.96
C LEU A 14 11.10 -13.67 -16.68
N GLY A 15 10.56 -13.01 -17.70
CA GLY A 15 9.48 -13.54 -18.52
C GLY A 15 9.92 -14.83 -19.20
N ILE A 16 9.38 -15.96 -18.73
CA ILE A 16 9.32 -17.18 -19.51
C ILE A 16 8.06 -17.05 -20.37
N GLY A 17 8.26 -16.98 -21.69
CA GLY A 17 7.19 -16.90 -22.68
C GLY A 17 6.32 -18.15 -22.66
N GLY A 18 5.23 -18.12 -21.88
CA GLY A 18 4.11 -19.03 -22.02
C GLY A 18 3.12 -18.46 -23.04
N LEU A 19 2.64 -19.29 -23.97
CA LEU A 19 1.60 -18.91 -24.93
C LEU A 19 0.35 -18.38 -24.19
N PHE A 20 0.08 -17.08 -24.29
CA PHE A 20 -1.16 -16.49 -23.83
C PHE A 20 -2.28 -16.84 -24.82
N HIS A 21 -3.18 -17.75 -24.43
CA HIS A 21 -4.48 -17.87 -25.08
C HIS A 21 -5.36 -16.72 -24.59
N ALA A 22 -5.38 -15.62 -25.33
CA ALA A 22 -6.30 -14.51 -25.09
C ALA A 22 -7.72 -14.97 -25.47
N THR A 23 -8.51 -15.38 -24.49
CA THR A 23 -9.95 -15.49 -24.66
C THR A 23 -10.53 -14.08 -24.62
N ASN A 24 -11.22 -13.69 -25.70
CA ASN A 24 -11.91 -12.40 -25.77
C ASN A 24 -12.99 -12.37 -24.67
N ALA A 25 -12.80 -11.54 -23.65
CA ALA A 25 -13.79 -11.30 -22.62
C ALA A 25 -14.97 -10.50 -23.21
N SER A 26 -16.17 -11.07 -23.08
CA SER A 26 -17.45 -10.40 -23.34
C SER A 26 -17.69 -9.28 -22.31
N ALA A 27 -18.40 -8.22 -22.71
CA ALA A 27 -18.82 -7.03 -21.94
C ALA A 27 -18.31 -6.99 -20.49
N ASP A 28 -17.23 -6.23 -20.26
CA ASP A 28 -16.35 -6.26 -19.09
C ASP A 28 -17.08 -6.25 -17.74
N SER A 29 -17.42 -7.44 -17.24
CA SER A 29 -17.83 -7.61 -15.85
C SER A 29 -16.60 -7.35 -14.96
N SER A 30 -16.76 -6.45 -14.00
CA SER A 30 -15.71 -6.07 -13.06
C SER A 30 -16.16 -6.15 -11.62
N THR A 31 -15.20 -6.31 -10.72
CA THR A 31 -15.41 -6.26 -9.28
C THR A 31 -14.61 -5.09 -8.69
N PRO A 32 -15.22 -4.20 -7.87
CA PRO A 32 -14.48 -3.12 -7.25
C PRO A 32 -13.45 -3.68 -6.26
N ILE A 33 -12.23 -3.14 -6.30
CA ILE A 33 -11.22 -3.39 -5.28
C ILE A 33 -11.11 -2.16 -4.39
N TYR A 34 -11.45 -2.35 -3.13
CA TYR A 34 -11.38 -1.35 -2.08
C TYR A 34 -9.94 -1.15 -1.64
N ARG A 35 -9.51 0.11 -1.51
CA ARG A 35 -8.20 0.50 -0.98
C ARG A 35 -8.37 1.03 0.43
N LEU A 36 -7.61 0.47 1.36
CA LEU A 36 -7.59 0.89 2.76
C LEU A 36 -6.17 1.22 3.18
N TYR A 37 -5.99 2.31 3.89
CA TYR A 37 -4.71 2.74 4.45
C TYR A 37 -4.67 2.55 5.96
N ASN A 38 -3.60 1.94 6.47
CA ASN A 38 -3.34 1.83 7.89
C ASN A 38 -2.39 2.95 8.32
N PRO A 39 -2.87 4.01 8.99
CA PRO A 39 -2.02 5.11 9.44
C PRO A 39 -0.93 4.67 10.42
N ASN A 40 -1.13 3.54 11.11
CA ASN A 40 -0.24 3.07 12.17
C ASN A 40 1.01 2.41 11.61
N THR A 41 0.87 1.74 10.45
CA THR A 41 1.95 0.95 9.83
C THR A 41 2.43 1.56 8.51
N GLY A 42 1.59 2.35 7.84
CA GLY A 42 1.80 2.85 6.49
C GLY A 42 1.28 1.89 5.40
N GLU A 43 0.65 0.78 5.80
CA GLU A 43 0.20 -0.25 4.88
C GLU A 43 -1.02 0.13 4.06
N HIS A 44 -1.03 -0.31 2.81
CA HIS A 44 -2.24 -0.33 2.01
C HIS A 44 -2.74 -1.76 1.85
N PHE A 45 -4.04 -1.95 2.08
CA PHE A 45 -4.73 -3.22 1.90
C PHE A 45 -5.75 -3.10 0.78
N TYR A 46 -5.83 -4.15 -0.03
CA TYR A 46 -6.65 -4.21 -1.22
C TYR A 46 -7.53 -5.45 -1.18
N THR A 47 -8.84 -5.26 -1.27
CA THR A 47 -9.80 -6.36 -1.22
C THR A 47 -11.02 -6.11 -2.10
N GLY A 48 -11.53 -7.16 -2.74
CA GLY A 48 -12.85 -7.15 -3.36
C GLY A 48 -13.99 -7.46 -2.38
N ASN A 49 -13.68 -7.79 -1.13
CA ASN A 49 -14.66 -8.16 -0.10
C ASN A 49 -15.07 -6.94 0.73
N SER A 50 -16.32 -6.51 0.57
CA SER A 50 -16.86 -5.37 1.35
C SER A 50 -16.96 -5.64 2.85
N TYR A 51 -17.02 -6.90 3.29
CA TYR A 51 -16.98 -7.22 4.71
C TYR A 51 -15.59 -7.03 5.31
N GLU A 52 -14.52 -7.37 4.58
CA GLU A 52 -13.15 -7.10 5.01
C GLU A 52 -12.88 -5.60 5.08
N GLU A 53 -13.32 -4.85 4.07
CA GLU A 53 -13.24 -3.39 4.04
C GLU A 53 -13.90 -2.77 5.28
N LYS A 54 -15.20 -3.04 5.50
CA LYS A 54 -15.94 -2.51 6.66
C LYS A 54 -15.31 -2.91 8.00
N SER A 55 -14.84 -4.16 8.11
CA SER A 55 -14.19 -4.65 9.32
C SER A 55 -12.89 -3.89 9.61
N LEU A 56 -12.05 -3.69 8.61
CA LEU A 56 -10.81 -2.94 8.75
C LEU A 56 -11.08 -1.46 9.07
N SER A 57 -12.06 -0.84 8.42
CA SER A 57 -12.48 0.53 8.73
C SER A 57 -12.98 0.68 10.16
N ALA A 58 -13.78 -0.28 10.65
CA ALA A 58 -14.20 -0.31 12.05
C ALA A 58 -13.01 -0.48 13.02
N ASN A 59 -11.90 -1.05 12.56
CA ASN A 59 -10.65 -1.21 13.31
C ASN A 59 -9.64 -0.08 13.05
N GLY A 60 -10.08 1.07 12.53
CA GLY A 60 -9.28 2.28 12.42
C GLY A 60 -8.44 2.42 11.14
N TRP A 61 -8.65 1.54 10.15
CA TRP A 61 -8.09 1.75 8.81
C TRP A 61 -8.90 2.83 8.08
N VAL A 62 -8.21 3.66 7.31
CA VAL A 62 -8.82 4.70 6.49
C VAL A 62 -9.26 4.09 5.17
N TYR A 63 -10.57 4.05 4.91
CA TYR A 63 -11.08 3.70 3.59
C TYR A 63 -10.82 4.86 2.61
N GLU A 64 -10.09 4.58 1.53
CA GLU A 64 -9.68 5.59 0.55
C GLU A 64 -10.52 5.55 -0.73
N GLY A 65 -11.51 4.66 -0.79
CA GLY A 65 -12.37 4.47 -1.95
C GLY A 65 -12.06 3.19 -2.72
N ILE A 66 -12.56 3.15 -3.96
CA ILE A 66 -12.27 2.07 -4.90
C ILE A 66 -10.93 2.40 -5.56
N GLY A 67 -9.92 1.55 -5.40
CA GLY A 67 -8.60 1.73 -6.03
C GLY A 67 -8.61 1.40 -7.51
N TRP A 68 -9.36 0.36 -7.91
CA TRP A 68 -9.58 -0.01 -9.31
C TRP A 68 -10.76 -0.98 -9.45
N GLN A 69 -11.17 -1.23 -10.70
CA GLN A 69 -12.10 -2.29 -11.08
C GLN A 69 -11.31 -3.51 -11.58
N ALA A 70 -11.29 -4.59 -10.81
CA ALA A 70 -10.63 -5.85 -11.20
C ALA A 70 -11.48 -6.62 -12.22
N ALA A 71 -10.84 -7.47 -13.02
CA ALA A 71 -11.57 -8.41 -13.86
C ALA A 71 -12.26 -9.48 -13.00
N THR A 72 -13.40 -10.01 -13.44
CA THR A 72 -14.07 -11.14 -12.81
C THR A 72 -13.44 -12.50 -13.17
N SER A 73 -12.61 -12.53 -14.20
CA SER A 73 -11.81 -13.69 -14.62
C SER A 73 -10.49 -13.21 -15.24
N GLY A 74 -9.52 -14.11 -15.38
CA GLY A 74 -8.20 -13.81 -15.93
C GLY A 74 -7.08 -14.41 -15.10
N THR A 75 -5.93 -13.74 -15.06
CA THR A 75 -4.78 -14.22 -14.28
C THR A 75 -5.02 -13.97 -12.81
N SER A 76 -4.99 -15.02 -11.99
CA SER A 76 -5.14 -14.89 -10.53
C SER A 76 -4.08 -13.97 -9.93
N VAL A 77 -4.51 -13.05 -9.07
CA VAL A 77 -3.64 -12.32 -8.14
C VAL A 77 -3.80 -12.93 -6.76
N TYR A 78 -2.70 -13.43 -6.21
CA TYR A 78 -2.63 -14.04 -4.89
C TYR A 78 -2.20 -13.00 -3.86
N ARG A 79 -2.76 -13.10 -2.65
CA ARG A 79 -2.37 -12.30 -1.49
C ARG A 79 -1.72 -13.21 -0.44
N VAL A 80 -0.61 -12.78 0.13
CA VAL A 80 0.06 -13.45 1.25
C VAL A 80 0.31 -12.47 2.38
N TYR A 81 0.26 -12.96 3.61
CA TYR A 81 0.39 -12.16 4.82
C TYR A 81 1.69 -12.48 5.57
N ASN A 82 2.45 -11.46 5.93
CA ASN A 82 3.63 -11.57 6.79
C ASN A 82 3.25 -11.28 8.26
N PRO A 83 3.07 -12.30 9.11
CA PRO A 83 2.80 -12.08 10.53
C PRO A 83 4.00 -11.53 11.30
N ASN A 84 5.21 -11.61 10.73
CA ASN A 84 6.46 -11.21 11.39
C ASN A 84 6.81 -9.73 11.13
N ALA A 85 6.12 -9.08 10.21
CA ALA A 85 6.23 -7.63 10.02
C ALA A 85 5.53 -6.91 11.18
N LYS A 86 6.09 -5.78 11.63
CA LYS A 86 5.54 -5.04 12.77
C LYS A 86 4.20 -4.41 12.36
N GLY A 87 3.11 -4.99 12.85
CA GLY A 87 1.75 -4.60 12.48
C GLY A 87 1.17 -5.36 11.28
N GLY A 88 1.91 -6.35 10.74
CA GLY A 88 1.48 -7.18 9.61
C GLY A 88 1.72 -6.53 8.24
N ASP A 89 2.13 -7.30 7.22
CA ASP A 89 2.31 -6.82 5.84
C ASP A 89 1.58 -7.76 4.86
N HIS A 90 0.98 -7.21 3.80
CA HIS A 90 0.39 -7.99 2.72
C HIS A 90 1.14 -7.76 1.41
N TYR A 91 1.42 -8.85 0.70
CA TYR A 91 2.01 -8.81 -0.63
C TYR A 91 1.09 -9.46 -1.65
N TYR A 92 1.08 -8.90 -2.86
CA TYR A 92 0.19 -9.29 -3.96
C TYR A 92 1.03 -9.68 -5.17
N THR A 93 0.73 -10.83 -5.75
CA THR A 93 1.48 -11.31 -6.92
C THR A 93 0.61 -12.16 -7.84
N MET A 94 0.86 -12.08 -9.15
CA MET A 94 0.30 -13.03 -10.12
C MET A 94 1.02 -14.39 -10.11
N SER A 95 2.19 -14.50 -9.47
CA SER A 95 2.97 -15.72 -9.41
C SER A 95 2.62 -16.54 -8.17
N LYS A 96 1.89 -17.64 -8.37
CA LYS A 96 1.62 -18.60 -7.29
C LYS A 96 2.91 -19.17 -6.70
N TYR A 97 3.95 -19.34 -7.53
CA TYR A 97 5.26 -19.83 -7.09
C TYR A 97 5.98 -18.83 -6.17
N GLU A 98 5.93 -17.53 -6.48
CA GLU A 98 6.47 -16.48 -5.62
C GLU A 98 5.74 -16.47 -4.26
N ALA A 99 4.40 -16.49 -4.29
CA ALA A 99 3.60 -16.57 -3.08
C ALA A 99 3.92 -17.81 -2.24
N GLN A 100 4.08 -18.99 -2.86
CA GLN A 100 4.49 -20.21 -2.17
C GLN A 100 5.89 -20.10 -1.55
N THR A 101 6.82 -19.42 -2.22
CA THR A 101 8.18 -19.19 -1.71
C THR A 101 8.17 -18.31 -0.46
N LEU A 102 7.33 -17.27 -0.44
CA LEU A 102 7.11 -16.44 0.75
C LEU A 102 6.48 -17.24 1.89
N VAL A 103 5.48 -18.07 1.59
CA VAL A 103 4.85 -18.95 2.59
C VAL A 103 5.85 -19.95 3.18
N ASN A 104 6.70 -20.55 2.35
CA ASN A 104 7.79 -21.42 2.81
C ASN A 104 8.81 -20.66 3.69
N SER A 105 8.88 -19.33 3.55
CA SER A 105 9.73 -18.44 4.35
C SER A 105 9.03 -17.89 5.60
N GLY A 106 7.87 -18.43 5.97
CA GLY A 106 7.13 -18.09 7.20
C GLY A 106 5.99 -17.09 7.01
N TRP A 107 5.67 -16.70 5.78
CA TRP A 107 4.43 -15.98 5.48
C TRP A 107 3.24 -16.94 5.50
N LYS A 108 2.02 -16.40 5.48
CA LYS A 108 0.78 -17.17 5.47
C LYS A 108 0.02 -16.92 4.17
N TRP A 109 -0.62 -17.96 3.66
CA TRP A 109 -1.63 -17.79 2.62
C TRP A 109 -2.80 -16.96 3.16
N ASP A 110 -3.20 -15.95 2.40
CA ASP A 110 -4.48 -15.29 2.57
C ASP A 110 -5.52 -15.94 1.64
N ASN A 111 -6.80 -15.72 1.91
CA ASN A 111 -7.94 -16.25 1.15
C ASN A 111 -7.85 -17.76 0.89
N ASN A 112 -7.29 -18.51 1.85
CA ASN A 112 -7.02 -19.94 1.76
C ASN A 112 -6.22 -20.34 0.49
N GLY A 113 -5.32 -19.47 0.02
CA GLY A 113 -4.50 -19.69 -1.17
C GLY A 113 -5.25 -19.57 -2.51
N LYS A 114 -6.50 -19.10 -2.49
CA LYS A 114 -7.27 -18.76 -3.68
C LYS A 114 -6.92 -17.35 -4.15
N ALA A 115 -7.29 -17.02 -5.39
CA ALA A 115 -7.13 -15.67 -5.92
C ALA A 115 -7.88 -14.67 -5.02
N ALA A 116 -7.22 -13.57 -4.64
CA ALA A 116 -7.88 -12.44 -3.97
C ALA A 116 -8.75 -11.67 -4.97
N PHE A 117 -8.28 -11.57 -6.21
CA PHE A 117 -8.96 -11.00 -7.37
C PHE A 117 -8.21 -11.40 -8.66
N PHE A 118 -8.68 -10.95 -9.83
CA PHE A 118 -8.08 -11.29 -11.12
C PHE A 118 -7.53 -10.06 -11.84
N SER A 119 -6.39 -10.28 -12.49
CA SER A 119 -5.81 -9.39 -13.50
C SER A 119 -6.47 -9.67 -14.85
N GLY A 120 -6.81 -8.59 -15.56
CA GLY A 120 -7.45 -8.59 -16.87
C GLY A 120 -7.84 -7.17 -17.28
N GLY A 121 -8.06 -6.93 -18.56
CA GLY A 121 -8.37 -5.59 -19.09
C GLY A 121 -7.17 -4.87 -19.72
N LYS A 122 -7.31 -3.56 -19.91
CA LYS A 122 -6.36 -2.75 -20.72
C LYS A 122 -5.57 -1.73 -19.90
N ILE A 123 -5.99 -1.44 -18.67
CA ILE A 123 -5.40 -0.39 -17.83
C ILE A 123 -4.28 -1.00 -17.00
N ASN A 124 -3.12 -0.34 -16.96
CA ASN A 124 -2.00 -0.79 -16.13
C ASN A 124 -2.26 -0.40 -14.67
N LEU A 125 -2.02 -1.34 -13.77
CA LEU A 125 -1.86 -1.09 -12.34
C LEU A 125 -0.37 -1.05 -12.03
N TYR A 126 0.10 0.05 -11.47
CA TYR A 126 1.49 0.27 -11.09
C TYR A 126 1.73 -0.17 -9.66
N VAL A 127 2.95 -0.63 -9.37
CA VAL A 127 3.43 -0.89 -8.00
C VAL A 127 4.69 -0.06 -7.70
N ALA A 128 4.79 0.45 -6.48
CA ALA A 128 6.01 1.03 -5.93
C ALA A 128 6.31 0.43 -4.55
N TYR A 129 7.59 0.25 -4.23
CA TYR A 129 8.07 -0.29 -2.97
C TYR A 129 8.70 0.81 -2.08
N ASN A 130 8.30 0.90 -0.82
CA ASN A 130 8.91 1.75 0.18
C ASN A 130 9.94 0.97 1.01
N PRO A 131 11.26 1.20 0.82
CA PRO A 131 12.30 0.55 1.60
C PRO A 131 12.32 0.97 3.08
N ASN A 132 11.64 2.06 3.44
CA ASN A 132 11.66 2.64 4.78
C ASN A 132 10.37 2.40 5.56
N ALA A 133 9.43 1.63 5.00
CA ALA A 133 8.19 1.26 5.68
C ALA A 133 8.47 0.30 6.84
N GLN A 134 7.77 0.47 7.97
CA GLN A 134 7.79 -0.50 9.07
C GLN A 134 7.02 -1.78 8.68
N SER A 135 5.98 -1.61 7.88
CA SER A 135 5.19 -2.66 7.23
C SER A 135 4.41 -2.05 6.06
N GLY A 136 3.81 -2.87 5.19
CA GLY A 136 2.95 -2.36 4.14
C GLY A 136 3.73 -1.71 3.01
N SER A 137 4.84 -2.32 2.65
CA SER A 137 5.89 -1.70 1.85
C SER A 137 5.51 -1.46 0.39
N HIS A 138 4.31 -1.79 -0.06
CA HIS A 138 3.89 -1.67 -1.45
C HIS A 138 2.65 -0.77 -1.60
N ASN A 139 2.65 0.07 -2.62
CA ASN A 139 1.46 0.80 -3.08
C ASN A 139 1.09 0.32 -4.48
N TYR A 140 -0.19 0.08 -4.73
CA TYR A 140 -0.76 -0.30 -6.02
C TYR A 140 -1.75 0.77 -6.50
N THR A 141 -1.53 1.30 -7.70
CA THR A 141 -2.34 2.43 -8.21
C THR A 141 -2.49 2.41 -9.72
N THR A 142 -3.64 2.84 -10.22
CA THR A 142 -3.83 3.15 -11.65
C THR A 142 -3.31 4.54 -12.03
N SER A 143 -3.03 5.39 -11.03
CA SER A 143 -2.56 6.75 -11.24
C SER A 143 -1.05 6.81 -11.47
N ASN A 144 -0.65 7.15 -12.70
CA ASN A 144 0.75 7.41 -13.01
C ASN A 144 1.33 8.60 -12.22
N PHE A 145 0.49 9.57 -11.85
CA PHE A 145 0.90 10.71 -11.02
C PHE A 145 1.26 10.26 -9.61
N GLU A 146 0.45 9.38 -9.02
CA GLU A 146 0.70 8.80 -7.70
C GLU A 146 2.02 8.02 -7.70
N GLN A 147 2.17 7.10 -8.66
CA GLN A 147 3.39 6.32 -8.87
C GLN A 147 4.63 7.23 -8.99
N SER A 148 4.58 8.21 -9.89
CA SER A 148 5.71 9.12 -10.14
C SER A 148 6.09 9.92 -8.89
N SER A 149 5.08 10.34 -8.12
CA SER A 149 5.29 11.12 -6.92
C SER A 149 5.87 10.28 -5.77
N LEU A 150 5.51 8.99 -5.66
CA LEU A 150 6.13 8.06 -4.70
C LEU A 150 7.61 7.83 -5.04
N LEU A 151 7.91 7.60 -6.31
CA LEU A 151 9.28 7.40 -6.78
C LEU A 151 10.14 8.64 -6.55
N LYS A 152 9.61 9.84 -6.84
CA LYS A 152 10.26 11.12 -6.50
C LYS A 152 10.45 11.29 -4.99
N GLY A 153 9.51 10.78 -4.20
CA GLY A 153 9.58 10.70 -2.75
C GLY A 153 10.63 9.71 -2.23
N GLY A 154 11.24 8.88 -3.06
CA GLY A 154 12.30 7.94 -2.68
C GLY A 154 11.89 6.46 -2.66
N TRP A 155 10.63 6.15 -3.00
CA TRP A 155 10.18 4.77 -3.23
C TRP A 155 10.92 4.17 -4.43
N LYS A 156 10.99 2.84 -4.50
CA LYS A 156 11.81 2.07 -5.45
C LYS A 156 10.95 1.09 -6.27
N TYR A 157 11.59 0.48 -7.26
CA TYR A 157 11.04 -0.61 -8.06
C TYR A 157 9.69 -0.31 -8.72
N GLY A 158 9.58 0.87 -9.31
CA GLY A 158 8.37 1.24 -10.05
C GLY A 158 8.16 0.37 -11.29
N ALA A 159 7.06 -0.39 -11.32
CA ALA A 159 6.75 -1.31 -12.41
C ALA A 159 5.25 -1.39 -12.66
N VAL A 160 4.86 -1.96 -13.80
CA VAL A 160 3.48 -2.44 -14.00
C VAL A 160 3.36 -3.77 -13.26
N ALA A 161 2.48 -3.83 -12.26
CA ALA A 161 2.22 -5.03 -11.50
C ALA A 161 1.36 -6.00 -12.32
N TRP A 162 0.23 -5.51 -12.85
CA TRP A 162 -0.70 -6.26 -13.70
C TRP A 162 -1.71 -5.33 -14.39
N LYS A 163 -2.73 -5.89 -15.06
CA LYS A 163 -3.78 -5.13 -15.76
C LYS A 163 -5.14 -5.22 -15.07
N VAL A 164 -5.92 -4.16 -15.17
CA VAL A 164 -7.26 -4.01 -14.57
C VAL A 164 -8.28 -3.50 -15.60
N GLN A 165 -9.58 -3.67 -15.29
CA GLN A 165 -10.68 -3.32 -16.20
C GLN A 165 -10.99 -1.83 -16.22
N GLY A 166 -10.87 -1.18 -15.07
CA GLY A 166 -11.28 0.22 -14.89
C GLY A 166 -10.45 0.90 -13.81
N GLU A 167 -10.31 2.21 -13.94
CA GLU A 167 -9.76 3.05 -12.88
C GLU A 167 -10.68 3.05 -11.65
N GLY A 168 -10.11 3.40 -10.52
CA GLY A 168 -10.85 3.57 -9.27
C GLY A 168 -11.53 4.93 -9.17
N HIS A 169 -12.47 5.04 -8.23
CA HIS A 169 -12.97 6.33 -7.75
C HIS A 169 -12.42 6.54 -6.35
N THR A 170 -11.28 7.23 -6.26
CA THR A 170 -10.69 7.63 -4.98
C THR A 170 -11.43 8.85 -4.45
N ILE A 171 -12.05 8.73 -3.28
CA ILE A 171 -12.80 9.80 -2.61
C ILE A 171 -11.88 10.78 -1.86
N THR A 172 -10.61 10.43 -1.73
CA THR A 172 -9.53 11.28 -1.21
C THR A 172 -8.36 11.23 -2.18
N PRO A 173 -7.66 12.36 -2.45
CA PRO A 173 -6.43 12.32 -3.21
C PRO A 173 -5.50 11.30 -2.56
N PRO A 174 -4.80 10.45 -3.33
CA PRO A 174 -3.83 9.55 -2.75
C PRO A 174 -2.84 10.34 -1.87
N PRO A 175 -2.32 9.76 -0.78
CA PRO A 175 -1.44 10.39 0.22
C PRO A 175 -0.29 11.23 -0.35
N VAL A 176 0.09 10.97 -1.59
CA VAL A 176 1.32 11.41 -2.23
C VAL A 176 1.41 12.93 -2.45
N GLY A 177 0.33 13.68 -2.21
CA GLY A 177 0.31 15.14 -2.20
C GLY A 177 -0.14 15.81 -0.89
N ARG A 178 -0.52 15.04 0.14
CA ARG A 178 -1.00 15.63 1.40
C ARG A 178 0.18 16.27 2.13
N THR A 179 0.03 17.55 2.49
CA THR A 179 0.99 18.25 3.35
C THR A 179 0.84 17.73 4.77
N VAL A 180 1.94 17.33 5.39
CA VAL A 180 2.00 16.85 6.79
C VAL A 180 2.93 17.70 7.63
N TYR A 181 2.71 17.72 8.94
CA TYR A 181 3.44 18.53 9.92
C TYR A 181 4.32 17.65 10.81
N VAL A 182 5.55 18.07 11.05
CA VAL A 182 6.55 17.32 11.85
C VAL A 182 7.18 18.24 12.89
N ALA A 183 7.23 17.79 14.15
CA ALA A 183 7.66 18.54 15.33
C ALA A 183 9.18 18.82 15.44
N GLY A 184 9.92 18.78 14.34
CA GLY A 184 11.38 18.88 14.31
C GLY A 184 12.03 17.74 13.53
N LYS A 185 13.25 17.98 13.01
CA LYS A 185 13.92 17.08 12.04
C LYS A 185 14.10 15.65 12.54
N ASP A 186 14.25 15.45 13.85
CA ASP A 186 14.47 14.13 14.45
C ASP A 186 13.16 13.37 14.75
N SER A 187 12.01 14.03 14.66
CA SER A 187 10.72 13.37 14.93
C SER A 187 10.47 12.23 13.93
N LYS A 188 10.07 11.08 14.47
CA LYS A 188 9.61 9.91 13.71
C LYS A 188 8.11 9.92 13.44
N VAL A 189 7.40 10.95 13.90
CA VAL A 189 5.95 11.08 13.79
C VAL A 189 5.59 12.31 12.96
N TYR A 190 4.67 12.16 12.02
CA TYR A 190 4.02 13.26 11.30
C TYR A 190 2.53 13.33 11.64
N TRP A 191 1.96 14.52 11.44
CA TRP A 191 0.56 14.84 11.73
C TRP A 191 -0.11 15.44 10.49
N TYR A 192 -1.41 15.24 10.32
CA TYR A 192 -2.18 15.87 9.25
C TYR A 192 -2.61 17.30 9.61
N SER A 193 -2.75 17.60 10.89
CA SER A 193 -3.10 18.90 11.44
C SER A 193 -1.98 19.44 12.32
N ARG A 194 -1.61 20.70 12.06
CA ARG A 194 -0.68 21.45 12.90
C ARG A 194 -1.26 21.66 14.30
N GLU A 195 -2.56 21.91 14.37
CA GLU A 195 -3.31 22.15 15.59
C GLU A 195 -3.33 20.89 16.46
N ALA A 196 -3.59 19.72 15.86
CA ALA A 196 -3.56 18.43 16.55
C ALA A 196 -2.16 18.14 17.14
N LEU A 197 -1.10 18.37 16.37
CA LEU A 197 0.28 18.23 16.84
C LEU A 197 0.56 19.09 18.08
N ILE A 198 0.16 20.37 18.04
CA ILE A 198 0.39 21.32 19.15
C ILE A 198 -0.46 20.94 20.37
N ALA A 199 -1.75 20.64 20.14
CA ALA A 199 -2.68 20.27 21.20
C ALA A 199 -2.23 19.00 21.93
N TYR A 200 -1.74 18.00 21.20
CA TYR A 200 -1.21 16.78 21.81
C TYR A 200 0.05 17.04 22.65
N GLY A 201 1.01 17.83 22.14
CA GLY A 201 2.20 18.20 22.89
C GLY A 201 1.86 18.88 24.22
N ASN A 202 0.93 19.83 24.20
CA ASN A 202 0.44 20.49 25.41
C ASN A 202 -0.23 19.50 26.37
N LYS A 203 -1.09 18.61 25.85
CA LYS A 203 -1.81 17.60 26.64
C LYS A 203 -0.87 16.66 27.40
N ILE A 204 0.27 16.29 26.81
CA ILE A 204 1.24 15.37 27.44
C ILE A 204 2.31 16.09 28.27
N GLY A 205 2.21 17.41 28.47
CA GLY A 205 3.20 18.18 29.21
C GLY A 205 4.54 18.35 28.47
N ASN A 206 4.56 18.16 27.14
CA ASN A 206 5.72 18.38 26.28
C ASN A 206 5.36 19.29 25.09
N PRO A 207 5.19 20.61 25.32
CA PRO A 207 4.80 21.55 24.28
C PRO A 207 5.76 21.54 23.09
N VAL A 208 5.21 21.49 21.88
CA VAL A 208 5.99 21.49 20.64
C VAL A 208 6.57 22.89 20.40
N ASN A 209 7.88 22.99 20.14
CA ASN A 209 8.48 24.24 19.68
C ASN A 209 7.95 24.58 18.28
N GLN A 210 7.03 25.54 18.22
CA GLN A 210 6.33 25.89 17.00
C GLN A 210 7.23 26.40 15.86
N SER A 211 8.39 26.97 16.19
CA SER A 211 9.39 27.41 15.19
C SER A 211 10.16 26.26 14.54
N GLN A 212 10.13 25.07 15.14
CA GLN A 212 10.75 23.85 14.63
C GLN A 212 9.75 22.95 13.88
N ILE A 213 8.48 23.34 13.82
CA ILE A 213 7.48 22.64 13.01
C ILE A 213 7.78 22.94 11.53
N PHE A 214 7.90 21.89 10.73
CA PHE A 214 8.07 22.00 9.29
C PHE A 214 7.13 21.05 8.56
N THR A 215 6.92 21.33 7.29
CA THR A 215 6.02 20.57 6.42
C THR A 215 6.78 19.75 5.38
N MET A 216 6.19 18.64 4.98
CA MET A 216 6.62 17.85 3.82
C MET A 216 5.41 17.15 3.20
N THR A 217 5.58 16.50 2.04
CA THR A 217 4.54 15.59 1.57
C THR A 217 4.50 14.35 2.45
N GLU A 218 3.34 13.74 2.62
CA GLU A 218 3.20 12.48 3.34
C GLU A 218 4.11 11.38 2.76
N SER A 219 4.28 11.37 1.43
CA SER A 219 5.23 10.46 0.76
C SER A 219 6.68 10.67 1.19
N GLN A 220 7.12 11.92 1.40
CA GLN A 220 8.44 12.26 1.94
C GLN A 220 8.55 11.88 3.42
N ALA A 221 7.47 12.04 4.19
CA ALA A 221 7.46 11.63 5.58
C ALA A 221 7.62 10.11 5.70
N ILE A 222 6.80 9.36 4.98
CA ILE A 222 6.83 7.90 4.94
C ILE A 222 8.19 7.40 4.41
N SER A 223 8.72 7.99 3.33
CA SER A 223 10.03 7.58 2.79
C SER A 223 11.20 7.95 3.69
N SER A 224 11.05 8.92 4.60
CA SER A 224 12.05 9.22 5.63
C SER A 224 11.96 8.33 6.88
N GLY A 225 11.10 7.31 6.84
CA GLY A 225 10.85 6.39 7.97
C GLY A 225 10.02 7.00 9.10
N ARG A 226 9.21 8.03 8.80
CA ARG A 226 8.22 8.58 9.73
C ARG A 226 6.88 7.85 9.58
N HIS A 227 6.10 7.80 10.65
CA HIS A 227 4.75 7.23 10.68
C HIS A 227 3.74 8.28 11.14
N HIS A 228 2.46 8.08 10.83
CA HIS A 228 1.41 8.99 11.28
C HIS A 228 1.22 8.89 12.80
N SER A 229 0.77 9.99 13.41
CA SER A 229 0.38 10.00 14.81
C SER A 229 -0.85 9.12 15.06
N LEU A 230 -0.83 8.31 16.12
CA LEU A 230 -2.01 7.53 16.57
C LEU A 230 -2.97 8.34 17.46
N LYS A 231 -2.71 9.63 17.60
CA LYS A 231 -3.27 10.51 18.63
C LYS A 231 -3.92 11.76 18.05
N GLU A 232 -3.96 11.83 16.72
CA GLU A 232 -4.79 12.74 15.95
C GLU A 232 -6.19 12.15 15.79
#